data_AF-A0A7S1UV02-F1
#
_entry.id   AF-A0A7S1UV02-F1
#
_cell.length_a   1.000
_cell.length_b   1.000
_cell.length_c   1.000
_cell.angle_alpha   90.00
_cell.angle_beta   90.00
_cell.angle_gamma   90.00
#
_symmetry.space_group_name_H-M   'P 1'
#
loop_
_entity.id
_entity.type
_entity.pdbx_description
1 polymer ?
#
loop_
_entity_poly.entity_id
_entity_poly.type
_entity_poly.pdbx_seq_one_letter_code
_entity_poly.pdbx_strand_id
1 'polypeptide(L)'
;HGQPQVLDPVLCSLLPRSVVEKNLMPFITHVFTSKEDLIRAVDEYVANPSAFCYRIGLWDVSQITDFSNVFDARRNPRLRRFNEDLSEWDVSNATNMTCMFSGCSSFNG
;
A
#
# COMPACT_ATOMS: atom_id res chain seq x y z
N HIS A 1 -9.45 17.55 -0.50
CA HIS A 1 -8.71 16.62 -1.36
C HIS A 1 -7.22 16.80 -1.10
N GLY A 2 -6.70 16.14 -0.06
CA GLY A 2 -5.27 16.17 0.23
C GLY A 2 -4.59 15.08 -0.60
N GLN A 3 -3.62 15.44 -1.41
CA GLN A 3 -2.73 14.44 -2.01
C GLN A 3 -2.09 13.62 -0.88
N PRO A 4 -1.85 12.32 -1.07
CA PRO A 4 -1.08 11.54 -0.12
C PRO A 4 0.25 12.25 0.07
N GLN A 5 0.57 12.64 1.31
CA GLN A 5 1.82 13.32 1.59
C GLN A 5 2.96 12.36 1.27
N VAL A 6 3.59 12.58 0.12
CA VAL A 6 4.91 12.04 -0.20
C VAL A 6 5.82 12.62 0.87
N LEU A 7 6.18 11.81 1.87
CA LEU A 7 7.22 12.21 2.83
C LEU A 7 8.46 12.61 2.04
N ASP A 8 9.10 13.70 2.47
CA ASP A 8 10.35 14.16 1.89
C ASP A 8 11.32 12.97 1.73
N PRO A 9 11.74 12.60 0.50
CA PRO A 9 12.67 11.51 0.25
C PRO A 9 13.97 11.61 1.06
N VAL A 10 14.33 12.82 1.47
CA VAL A 10 15.49 13.10 2.32
C VAL A 10 15.28 12.56 3.74
N LEU A 11 14.09 12.68 4.33
CA LEU A 11 13.84 12.18 5.69
C LEU A 11 13.93 10.65 5.77
N CYS A 12 13.52 9.96 4.71
CA CYS A 12 13.52 8.51 4.63
C CYS A 12 14.89 7.89 4.36
N SER A 13 15.80 8.63 3.74
CA SER A 13 17.17 8.19 3.46
C SER A 13 18.13 8.48 4.62
N LEU A 14 17.76 9.35 5.56
CA LEU A 14 18.62 9.80 6.66
C LEU A 14 18.50 8.99 7.96
N LEU A 15 17.47 8.16 8.12
CA LEU A 15 17.28 7.36 9.33
C LEU A 15 17.53 5.87 9.07
N PRO A 16 18.30 5.17 9.95
CA PRO A 16 18.44 3.73 9.86
C PRO A 16 17.07 3.05 9.92
N ARG A 17 16.87 2.01 9.10
CA ARG A 17 15.61 1.24 9.03
C ARG A 17 15.08 0.84 10.42
N SER A 18 15.97 0.44 11.33
CA SER A 18 15.63 0.08 12.70
C SER A 18 15.10 1.23 13.56
N VAL A 19 15.47 2.48 13.26
CA VAL A 19 15.00 3.68 13.96
C VAL A 19 13.63 4.09 13.45
N VAL A 20 13.41 4.00 12.13
CA VAL A 20 12.09 4.24 11.51
C VAL A 20 11.08 3.21 12.04
N GLU A 21 11.44 1.92 12.02
CA GLU A 21 10.59 0.83 12.48
C GLU A 21 10.23 0.92 13.98
N LYS A 22 11.18 1.31 14.85
CA LYS A 22 10.94 1.32 16.31
C LYS A 22 10.35 2.61 16.85
N ASN A 23 10.65 3.77 16.26
CA ASN A 23 10.35 5.06 16.89
C ASN A 23 9.39 5.93 16.09
N LEU A 24 9.20 5.66 14.79
CA LEU A 24 8.37 6.49 13.92
C LEU A 24 7.19 5.76 13.28
N MET A 25 7.11 4.43 13.37
CA MET A 25 5.98 3.68 12.82
C MET A 25 4.59 4.11 13.29
N PRO A 26 4.32 4.42 14.57
CA PRO A 26 3.01 4.94 14.96
C PRO A 26 2.72 6.37 14.45
N PHE A 27 3.70 7.04 13.81
CA PHE A 27 3.60 8.43 13.36
C PHE A 27 3.81 8.64 11.85
N ILE A 28 4.22 7.61 11.10
CA ILE A 28 4.57 7.70 9.66
C ILE A 28 3.72 6.77 8.78
N THR A 29 2.86 5.92 9.35
CA THR A 29 1.93 5.14 8.53
C THR A 29 1.00 6.07 7.75
N HIS A 30 1.00 5.92 6.43
CA HIS A 30 0.01 6.61 5.62
C HIS A 30 -1.34 5.93 5.81
N VAL A 31 -2.28 6.68 6.39
CA VAL A 31 -3.64 6.22 6.62
C VAL A 31 -4.45 6.46 5.35
N PHE A 32 -4.90 5.37 4.74
CA PHE A 32 -5.80 5.43 3.61
C PHE A 32 -7.26 5.43 4.10
N THR A 33 -8.03 6.41 3.65
CA THR A 33 -9.46 6.56 4.00
C THR A 33 -10.40 6.31 2.83
N SER A 34 -9.86 6.08 1.63
CA SER A 34 -10.63 5.78 0.42
C SER A 34 -9.95 4.71 -0.43
N LYS A 35 -10.77 3.91 -1.12
CA LYS A 35 -10.32 2.90 -2.08
C LYS A 35 -9.54 3.53 -3.21
N GLU A 36 -9.99 4.70 -3.69
CA GLU A 36 -9.39 5.39 -4.83
C GLU A 36 -7.96 5.86 -4.51
N ASP A 37 -7.70 6.30 -3.28
CA ASP A 37 -6.36 6.70 -2.87
C ASP A 37 -5.45 5.49 -2.68
N LEU A 38 -5.97 4.38 -2.13
CA LEU A 38 -5.25 3.13 -2.07
C LEU A 38 -4.88 2.62 -3.47
N ILE A 39 -5.82 2.64 -4.43
CA ILE A 39 -5.58 2.25 -5.83
C ILE A 39 -4.45 3.07 -6.46
N ARG A 40 -4.46 4.40 -6.26
CA ARG A 40 -3.41 5.28 -6.81
C ARG A 40 -2.05 4.97 -6.20
N ALA A 41 -1.99 4.79 -4.88
CA ALA A 41 -0.75 4.43 -4.21
C ALA A 41 -0.22 3.07 -4.66
N VAL A 42 -1.10 2.06 -4.83
CA VAL A 42 -0.72 0.75 -5.38
C VAL A 42 -0.12 0.90 -6.78
N ASP A 43 -0.74 1.68 -7.65
CA ASP A 43 -0.25 1.90 -9.02
C ASP A 43 1.12 2.57 -9.05
N GLU A 44 1.33 3.56 -8.19
CA GLU A 44 2.60 4.25 -8.03
C GLU A 44 3.67 3.33 -7.45
N TYR A 45 3.33 2.53 -6.44
CA TYR A 45 4.22 1.55 -5.83
C TYR A 45 4.70 0.53 -6.86
N VAL A 46 3.80 -0.08 -7.64
CA VAL A 46 4.22 -1.06 -8.67
C VAL A 46 4.92 -0.42 -9.86
N ALA A 47 4.82 0.90 -10.04
CA ALA A 47 5.59 1.65 -11.03
C ALA A 47 7.02 1.93 -10.58
N ASN A 48 7.18 2.31 -9.31
CA ASN A 48 8.46 2.65 -8.71
C ASN A 48 8.44 2.40 -7.18
N PRO A 49 8.74 1.17 -6.72
CA PRO A 49 8.73 0.86 -5.29
C PRO A 49 9.72 1.73 -4.49
N SER A 50 10.81 2.17 -5.14
CA SER A 50 11.84 3.00 -4.50
C SER A 50 11.40 4.44 -4.19
N ALA A 51 10.26 4.87 -4.73
CA ALA A 51 9.63 6.15 -4.38
C ALA A 51 9.03 6.12 -2.96
N PHE A 52 8.83 4.93 -2.37
CA PHE A 52 8.23 4.76 -1.06
C PHE A 52 9.28 4.45 -0.01
N CYS A 53 9.11 5.07 1.15
CA CYS A 53 10.01 4.90 2.30
C CYS A 53 9.72 3.62 3.11
N TYR A 54 8.57 3.01 2.88
CA TYR A 54 8.05 1.87 3.60
C TYR A 54 7.42 0.88 2.62
N ARG A 55 7.44 -0.41 3.00
CA ARG A 55 6.82 -1.48 2.21
C ARG A 55 5.30 -1.37 2.27
N ILE A 56 4.63 -1.88 1.24
CA ILE A 56 3.18 -1.87 1.13
C ILE A 56 2.46 -2.56 2.29
N GLY A 57 3.04 -3.60 2.89
CA GLY A 57 2.46 -4.26 4.08
C GLY A 57 2.26 -3.33 5.28
N LEU A 58 2.99 -2.21 5.36
CA LEU A 58 2.90 -1.27 6.49
C LEU A 58 1.87 -0.15 6.28
N TRP A 59 1.09 -0.23 5.21
CA TRP A 59 0.06 0.76 4.90
C TRP A 59 -1.13 0.59 5.83
N ASP A 60 -1.57 1.68 6.46
CA ASP A 60 -2.76 1.63 7.31
C ASP A 60 -4.01 1.70 6.41
N VAL A 61 -4.62 0.54 6.23
CA VAL A 61 -5.85 0.34 5.47
C VAL A 61 -7.07 0.12 6.36
N SER A 62 -6.93 0.30 7.69
CA SER A 62 -7.95 -0.03 8.68
C SER A 62 -9.26 0.74 8.49
N GLN A 63 -9.22 1.91 7.83
CA GLN A 63 -10.41 2.73 7.54
C GLN A 63 -11.08 2.41 6.19
N ILE A 64 -10.53 1.51 5.39
CA ILE A 64 -11.11 1.13 4.10
C ILE A 64 -12.12 0.00 4.30
N THR A 65 -13.30 0.17 3.72
CA THR A 65 -14.36 -0.85 3.72
C THR A 65 -14.53 -1.53 2.36
N ASP A 66 -14.06 -0.92 1.27
CA ASP A 66 -14.15 -1.45 -0.09
C ASP A 66 -12.75 -1.61 -0.71
N PHE A 67 -12.32 -2.85 -0.90
CA PHE A 67 -11.07 -3.26 -1.53
C PHE A 67 -11.26 -3.77 -2.96
N SER A 68 -12.44 -3.55 -3.55
CA SER A 68 -12.74 -4.06 -4.88
C SER A 68 -11.74 -3.56 -5.92
N ASN A 69 -11.17 -4.49 -6.68
CA ASN A 69 -10.23 -4.22 -7.77
C ASN A 69 -8.93 -3.46 -7.40
N VAL A 70 -8.56 -3.37 -6.12
CA VAL A 70 -7.34 -2.65 -5.67
C VAL A 70 -6.10 -3.16 -6.42
N PHE A 71 -5.94 -4.49 -6.48
CA PHE A 71 -4.88 -5.19 -7.22
C PHE A 71 -5.43 -5.90 -8.49
N ASP A 72 -6.43 -5.34 -9.19
CA ASP A 72 -6.89 -5.93 -10.46
C ASP A 72 -5.87 -5.71 -11.58
N ALA A 73 -5.23 -6.78 -12.03
CA ALA A 73 -4.26 -6.77 -13.11
C ALA A 73 -4.86 -6.48 -14.50
N ARG A 74 -6.19 -6.52 -14.64
CA ARG A 74 -6.88 -5.99 -15.83
C ARG A 74 -6.81 -4.46 -15.88
N ARG A 75 -6.79 -3.81 -14.70
CA ARG A 75 -6.67 -2.35 -14.56
C ARG A 75 -5.21 -1.90 -14.69
N ASN A 76 -4.28 -2.63 -14.09
CA ASN A 76 -2.84 -2.35 -14.18
C ASN A 76 -2.04 -3.65 -14.39
N PRO A 77 -1.54 -3.92 -15.61
CA PRO A 77 -0.82 -5.16 -15.92
C PRO A 77 0.46 -5.41 -15.11
N ARG A 78 1.04 -4.37 -14.48
CA ARG A 78 2.20 -4.55 -13.58
C ARG A 78 1.87 -5.42 -12.38
N LEU A 79 0.60 -5.43 -11.96
CA LEU A 79 0.09 -6.24 -10.86
C LEU A 79 0.16 -7.75 -11.13
N ARG A 80 0.32 -8.19 -12.38
CA ARG A 80 0.56 -9.62 -12.69
C ARG A 80 1.79 -10.19 -11.96
N ARG A 81 2.76 -9.33 -11.66
CA ARG A 81 4.01 -9.64 -10.96
C ARG A 81 4.01 -9.20 -9.48
N PHE A 82 2.90 -8.68 -8.99
CA PHE A 82 2.79 -8.26 -7.60
C PHE A 82 2.86 -9.50 -6.67
N ASN A 83 3.72 -9.43 -5.65
CA ASN A 83 3.93 -10.50 -4.67
C ASN A 83 4.51 -9.96 -3.35
N GLU A 84 4.01 -8.80 -2.92
CA GLU A 84 4.45 -8.20 -1.66
C GLU A 84 3.69 -8.80 -0.48
N ASP A 85 4.33 -8.80 0.69
CA ASP A 85 3.73 -9.23 1.95
C ASP A 85 2.71 -8.20 2.44
N LEU A 86 1.46 -8.66 2.63
CA LEU A 86 0.32 -7.87 3.11
C LEU A 86 -0.21 -8.38 4.46
N SER A 87 0.55 -9.22 5.17
CA SER A 87 0.12 -9.85 6.43
C SER A 87 -0.19 -8.86 7.56
N GLU A 88 0.38 -7.66 7.51
CA GLU A 88 0.17 -6.59 8.48
C GLU A 88 -1.05 -5.70 8.16
N TRP A 89 -1.76 -5.94 7.05
CA TRP A 89 -2.97 -5.19 6.72
C TRP A 89 -4.13 -5.56 7.66
N ASP A 90 -4.59 -4.59 8.45
CA ASP A 90 -5.86 -4.74 9.17
C ASP A 90 -7.05 -4.51 8.22
N VAL A 91 -7.62 -5.64 7.76
CA VAL A 91 -8.80 -5.66 6.88
C VAL A 91 -10.10 -5.95 7.64
N SER A 92 -10.12 -5.81 8.97
CA SER A 92 -11.29 -6.15 9.79
C SER A 92 -12.57 -5.36 9.44
N ASN A 93 -12.42 -4.16 8.88
CA ASN A 93 -13.53 -3.31 8.43
C ASN A 93 -13.98 -3.57 6.98
N ALA A 94 -13.34 -4.51 6.27
CA ALA A 94 -13.66 -4.79 4.87
C ALA A 94 -15.07 -5.39 4.71
N THR A 95 -15.86 -4.78 3.84
CA THR A 95 -17.20 -5.24 3.44
C THR A 95 -17.27 -5.69 1.99
N ASN A 96 -16.30 -5.28 1.16
CA ASN A 96 -16.21 -5.69 -0.24
C ASN A 96 -14.76 -5.96 -0.64
N MET A 97 -14.46 -7.19 -1.09
CA MET A 97 -13.14 -7.59 -1.60
C MET A 97 -13.22 -8.14 -3.04
N THR A 98 -14.30 -7.80 -3.75
CA THR A 98 -14.58 -8.36 -5.09
C THR A 98 -13.44 -8.08 -6.06
N CYS A 99 -12.95 -9.14 -6.72
CA CYS A 99 -11.87 -9.04 -7.72
C CYS A 99 -10.58 -8.35 -7.21
N MET A 100 -10.35 -8.29 -5.90
CA MET A 100 -9.21 -7.57 -5.30
C MET A 100 -7.88 -7.94 -5.94
N PHE A 101 -7.61 -9.23 -6.19
CA PHE A 101 -6.38 -9.74 -6.82
C PHE A 101 -6.61 -10.35 -8.22
N SER A 102 -7.66 -9.92 -8.92
CA SER A 102 -8.01 -10.47 -10.24
C SER A 102 -6.81 -10.39 -11.20
N GLY A 103 -6.34 -11.54 -11.69
CA GLY A 103 -5.21 -11.62 -12.62
C GLY A 103 -3.81 -11.38 -12.02
N CYS A 104 -3.68 -11.25 -10.69
CA CYS A 104 -2.38 -11.24 -10.00
C CYS A 104 -1.74 -12.63 -9.99
N SER A 105 -1.14 -13.04 -11.11
CA SER A 105 -0.60 -14.40 -11.30
C SER A 105 0.54 -14.80 -10.36
N SER A 106 1.25 -13.82 -9.78
CA SER A 106 2.42 -14.09 -8.94
C SER A 106 2.13 -13.98 -7.45
N PHE A 107 0.95 -13.49 -7.06
CA PHE A 107 0.62 -13.22 -5.66
C PHE A 107 0.31 -14.51 -4.92
N ASN A 108 0.98 -14.74 -3.78
CA ASN A 108 0.87 -15.98 -3.01
C ASN A 108 0.22 -15.87 -1.62
N GLY A 109 -0.13 -14.66 -1.17
CA GLY A 109 -0.79 -14.45 0.12
C GLY A 109 0.18 -14.32 1.29
#